data_AF-A0A960AGV9-F1
#
_entry.id   AF-A0A960AGV9-F1
#
_cell.length_a   1.000
_cell.length_b   1.000
_cell.length_c   1.000
_cell.angle_alpha   90.00
_cell.angle_beta   90.00
_cell.angle_gamma   90.00
#
_symmetry.space_group_name_H-M   'P 1'
#
loop_
_entity.id
_entity.type
_entity.pdbx_description
1 polymer ?
#
loop_
_entity_poly.entity_id
_entity_poly.type
_entity_poly.pdbx_seq_one_letter_code
_entity_poly.pdbx_strand_id
1 'polypeptide(L)'
;MAEKTVAIVGVGTVGSQVAQLAAEAGWTVIGIEKDATTAEAASERSGVQVGTQTADAASASIIIECLPEKHDVKHAVFAEVGGLAADDAVLVTTATALSVTDLALSSGRPNRVLGLSLPHDPARTHVELVRPDFADADAVESLQAFLADIGREATVVRSKPGYIADGLLFGYLNHAVTMFEAGYASRDDIDAAMRFGCGYPVGPLALLDKIGLDTAYDVLDALYSTTGRRLHAPAPILKQLIAAGHVGEKAGRGFYTYGAEAAADDTSEAREDIRPIATVGVVGTGTMASGIVEVFAKNGYDVVFVARSEEKVAGVQAAVTKSLDKAVAKGKLTEEARSEVLGRLIGSTERAALADVDLVVEAIVEDLDVKLDLFRDLDRICKPGAILATTTSSLPVVEMAAVTNRPQDVVGMHFFNPAPIMKLVEVVSPVTTAADVTETVVDLCHQLGKHPVKCGDRAGFIVNALLFPYLNDAVLLLESHYATADEIDTVMTKGAGLPLGPFALLDVVGNDVSLAIEQVLHNEFRLPELAPARLLEQMVEAGYLGRKTRRGFRVY
;
A
#
# COMPACT_ATOMS: atom_id res chain seq x y z
N MET A 1 -13.46 -43.66 -13.73
CA MET A 1 -12.78 -42.37 -13.53
C MET A 1 -12.00 -42.52 -12.23
N ALA A 2 -10.72 -42.15 -12.20
CA ALA A 2 -9.97 -42.15 -10.94
C ALA A 2 -10.73 -41.27 -9.93
N GLU A 3 -10.83 -41.71 -8.69
CA GLU A 3 -11.55 -40.99 -7.64
C GLU A 3 -10.80 -39.67 -7.35
N LYS A 4 -11.51 -38.54 -7.42
CA LYS A 4 -10.93 -37.21 -7.17
C LYS A 4 -10.77 -37.03 -5.66
N THR A 5 -9.60 -37.39 -5.14
CA THR A 5 -9.32 -37.37 -3.70
C THR A 5 -8.22 -36.36 -3.38
N VAL A 6 -8.50 -35.46 -2.44
CA VAL A 6 -7.52 -34.49 -1.92
C VAL A 6 -7.32 -34.68 -0.43
N ALA A 7 -6.07 -34.68 0.03
CA ALA A 7 -5.74 -34.66 1.45
C ALA A 7 -5.27 -33.26 1.86
N ILE A 8 -5.76 -32.76 3.00
CA ILE A 8 -5.39 -31.45 3.56
C ILE A 8 -4.69 -31.68 4.90
N VAL A 9 -3.38 -31.38 4.96
CA VAL A 9 -2.55 -31.55 6.15
C VAL A 9 -2.42 -30.20 6.86
N GLY A 10 -3.00 -30.09 8.06
CA GLY A 10 -3.14 -28.84 8.80
C GLY A 10 -4.48 -28.16 8.48
N VAL A 11 -5.51 -28.41 9.27
CA VAL A 11 -6.88 -27.94 8.99
C VAL A 11 -7.19 -26.68 9.80
N GLY A 12 -6.24 -25.73 9.79
CA GLY A 12 -6.39 -24.39 10.34
C GLY A 12 -7.35 -23.53 9.51
N THR A 13 -7.19 -22.20 9.53
CA THR A 13 -8.04 -21.28 8.74
C THR A 13 -7.94 -21.56 7.24
N VAL A 14 -6.72 -21.59 6.70
CA VAL A 14 -6.46 -21.83 5.28
C VAL A 14 -6.89 -23.25 4.88
N GLY A 15 -6.46 -24.26 5.65
CA GLY A 15 -6.80 -25.65 5.39
C GLY A 15 -8.32 -25.91 5.40
N SER A 16 -9.05 -25.32 6.35
CA SER A 16 -10.52 -25.44 6.41
C SER A 16 -11.18 -24.85 5.16
N GLN A 17 -10.70 -23.70 4.68
CA GLN A 17 -11.23 -23.06 3.49
C GLN A 17 -10.99 -23.92 2.24
N VAL A 18 -9.78 -24.44 2.05
CA VAL A 18 -9.46 -25.32 0.91
C VAL A 18 -10.27 -26.61 0.96
N ALA A 19 -10.41 -27.21 2.15
CA ALA A 19 -11.21 -28.41 2.37
C ALA A 19 -12.68 -28.19 2.00
N GLN A 20 -13.28 -27.08 2.43
CA GLN A 20 -14.66 -26.75 2.11
C GLN A 20 -14.87 -26.59 0.60
N LEU A 21 -14.01 -25.82 -0.07
CA LEU A 21 -14.10 -25.58 -1.51
C LEU A 21 -13.95 -26.89 -2.31
N ALA A 22 -13.04 -27.77 -1.90
CA ALA A 22 -12.86 -29.07 -2.53
C ALA A 22 -14.11 -29.95 -2.36
N ALA A 23 -14.68 -30.02 -1.16
CA ALA A 23 -15.90 -30.77 -0.89
C ALA A 23 -17.10 -30.23 -1.71
N GLU A 24 -17.26 -28.91 -1.79
CA GLU A 24 -18.30 -28.25 -2.60
C GLU A 24 -18.14 -28.54 -4.10
N ALA A 25 -16.90 -28.69 -4.59
CA ALA A 25 -16.58 -29.10 -5.95
C ALA A 25 -16.72 -30.62 -6.20
N GLY A 26 -17.12 -31.40 -5.19
CA GLY A 26 -17.35 -32.84 -5.30
C GLY A 26 -16.11 -33.72 -5.18
N TRP A 27 -15.02 -33.20 -4.59
CA TRP A 27 -13.85 -34.00 -4.24
C TRP A 27 -14.07 -34.77 -2.94
N THR A 28 -13.50 -35.97 -2.86
CA THR A 28 -13.36 -36.69 -1.59
C THR A 28 -12.24 -36.02 -0.79
N VAL A 29 -12.57 -35.43 0.36
CA VAL A 29 -11.61 -34.67 1.18
C VAL A 29 -11.18 -35.49 2.40
N ILE A 30 -9.86 -35.63 2.58
CA ILE A 30 -9.24 -36.25 3.75
C ILE A 30 -8.58 -35.14 4.58
N GLY A 31 -9.23 -34.70 5.65
CA GLY A 31 -8.65 -33.71 6.57
C GLY A 31 -7.70 -34.39 7.57
N ILE A 32 -6.53 -33.79 7.80
CA ILE A 32 -5.52 -34.33 8.72
C ILE A 32 -5.03 -33.23 9.65
N GLU A 33 -5.25 -33.39 10.94
CA GLU A 33 -4.76 -32.51 11.99
C GLU A 33 -4.17 -33.34 13.14
N LYS A 34 -2.89 -33.12 13.48
CA LYS A 34 -2.16 -34.00 14.43
C LYS A 34 -2.70 -33.84 15.85
N ASP A 35 -3.18 -32.65 16.20
CA ASP A 35 -3.81 -32.41 17.50
C ASP A 35 -5.29 -32.80 17.49
N ALA A 36 -5.68 -33.74 18.35
CA ALA A 36 -7.04 -34.28 18.38
C ALA A 36 -8.10 -33.23 18.73
N THR A 37 -7.79 -32.27 19.60
CA THR A 37 -8.75 -31.21 19.97
C THR A 37 -8.97 -30.22 18.83
N THR A 38 -7.90 -29.93 18.09
CA THR A 38 -7.93 -29.09 16.91
C THR A 38 -8.62 -29.79 15.75
N ALA A 39 -8.45 -31.11 15.60
CA ALA A 39 -9.12 -31.92 14.58
C ALA A 39 -10.66 -31.86 14.70
N GLU A 40 -11.20 -32.00 15.92
CA GLU A 40 -12.64 -31.91 16.15
C GLU A 40 -13.20 -30.52 15.79
N ALA A 41 -12.55 -29.46 16.27
CA ALA A 41 -12.94 -28.09 15.94
C ALA A 41 -12.79 -27.77 14.44
N ALA A 42 -11.80 -28.35 13.77
CA ALA A 42 -11.60 -28.21 12.34
C ALA A 42 -12.69 -28.95 11.54
N SER A 43 -13.12 -30.13 11.98
CA SER A 43 -14.25 -30.85 11.38
C SER A 43 -15.53 -30.04 11.43
N GLU A 44 -15.84 -29.42 12.57
CA GLU A 44 -17.01 -28.53 12.69
C GLU A 44 -16.93 -27.32 11.76
N ARG A 45 -15.74 -26.69 11.66
CA ARG A 45 -15.53 -25.48 10.85
C ARG A 45 -15.59 -25.75 9.35
N SER A 46 -14.99 -26.85 8.91
CA SER A 46 -14.82 -27.18 7.48
C SER A 46 -15.97 -28.02 6.91
N GLY A 47 -16.75 -28.68 7.77
CA GLY A 47 -17.79 -29.61 7.36
C GLY A 47 -17.26 -30.94 6.78
N VAL A 48 -15.96 -31.22 6.90
CA VAL A 48 -15.33 -32.47 6.46
C VAL A 48 -14.81 -33.28 7.65
N GLN A 49 -14.67 -34.60 7.48
CA GLN A 49 -14.07 -35.45 8.51
C GLN A 49 -12.56 -35.21 8.59
N VAL A 50 -12.07 -34.85 9.77
CA VAL A 50 -10.66 -34.59 10.05
C VAL A 50 -10.14 -35.68 10.99
N GLY A 51 -9.18 -36.46 10.50
CA GLY A 51 -8.45 -37.46 11.28
C GLY A 51 -7.12 -36.93 11.81
N THR A 52 -6.41 -37.78 12.55
CA THR A 52 -5.08 -37.44 13.10
C THR A 52 -3.94 -38.20 12.44
N GLN A 53 -4.23 -39.11 11.52
CA GLN A 53 -3.25 -40.01 10.91
C GLN A 53 -2.83 -39.48 9.53
N THR A 54 -1.56 -39.12 9.40
CA THR A 54 -0.93 -38.73 8.13
C THR A 54 -0.92 -39.84 7.09
N ALA A 55 -0.96 -41.10 7.51
CA ALA A 55 -1.06 -42.28 6.64
C ALA A 55 -2.33 -42.27 5.76
N ASP A 56 -3.40 -41.59 6.19
CA ASP A 56 -4.64 -41.50 5.43
C ASP A 56 -4.47 -40.69 4.13
N ALA A 57 -3.42 -39.86 4.03
CA ALA A 57 -3.11 -39.10 2.81
C ALA A 57 -2.61 -39.97 1.64
N ALA A 58 -2.21 -41.23 1.90
CA ALA A 58 -1.56 -42.08 0.90
C ALA A 58 -2.41 -42.37 -0.35
N SER A 59 -3.74 -42.32 -0.21
CA SER A 59 -4.70 -42.58 -1.30
C SER A 59 -5.10 -41.32 -2.10
N ALA A 60 -4.66 -40.14 -1.67
CA ALA A 60 -5.01 -38.88 -2.33
C ALA A 60 -4.15 -38.63 -3.58
N SER A 61 -4.76 -38.11 -4.64
CA SER A 61 -4.04 -37.70 -5.84
C SER A 61 -3.37 -36.33 -5.68
N ILE A 62 -3.90 -35.50 -4.78
CA ILE A 62 -3.33 -34.20 -4.39
C ILE A 62 -3.26 -34.14 -2.86
N ILE A 63 -2.11 -33.73 -2.33
CA ILE A 63 -1.92 -33.54 -0.89
C ILE A 63 -1.47 -32.09 -0.67
N ILE A 64 -2.28 -31.31 0.05
CA ILE A 64 -2.04 -29.89 0.29
C ILE A 64 -1.69 -29.68 1.77
N GLU A 65 -0.51 -29.12 1.99
CA GLU A 65 0.02 -28.77 3.31
C GLU A 65 -0.31 -27.31 3.65
N CYS A 66 -0.95 -27.12 4.81
CA CYS A 66 -1.54 -25.88 5.31
C CYS A 66 -1.13 -25.56 6.75
N LEU A 67 0.06 -25.99 7.16
CA LEU A 67 0.62 -25.76 8.50
C LEU A 67 1.29 -24.38 8.59
N PRO A 68 1.54 -23.86 9.81
CA PRO A 68 2.21 -22.59 10.04
C PRO A 68 3.57 -22.48 9.35
N GLU A 69 4.03 -21.25 9.11
CA GLU A 69 5.27 -20.92 8.38
C GLU A 69 6.55 -21.18 9.19
N LYS A 70 6.74 -22.45 9.58
CA LYS A 70 7.90 -22.92 10.34
C LYS A 70 8.66 -23.94 9.53
N HIS A 71 9.90 -23.60 9.22
CA HIS A 71 10.82 -24.43 8.42
C HIS A 71 10.83 -25.90 8.89
N ASP A 72 11.17 -26.16 10.15
CA ASP A 72 11.31 -27.53 10.65
C ASP A 72 10.01 -28.33 10.60
N VAL A 73 8.87 -27.68 10.82
CA VAL A 73 7.55 -28.32 10.78
C VAL A 73 7.21 -28.76 9.36
N LYS A 74 7.37 -27.86 8.38
CA LYS A 74 7.06 -28.14 6.98
C LYS A 74 8.02 -29.17 6.38
N HIS A 75 9.32 -29.07 6.67
CA HIS A 75 10.30 -30.07 6.22
C HIS A 75 9.98 -31.47 6.76
N ALA A 76 9.64 -31.59 8.06
CA ALA A 76 9.28 -32.87 8.65
C ALA A 76 8.03 -33.49 8.00
N VAL A 77 7.01 -32.67 7.74
CA VAL A 77 5.76 -33.13 7.11
C VAL A 77 5.95 -33.50 5.65
N PHE A 78 6.75 -32.75 4.89
CA PHE A 78 7.05 -33.11 3.50
C PHE A 78 7.84 -34.42 3.41
N ALA A 79 8.79 -34.67 4.31
CA ALA A 79 9.50 -35.94 4.39
C ALA A 79 8.57 -37.12 4.75
N GLU A 80 7.65 -36.90 5.69
CA GLU A 80 6.66 -37.90 6.11
C GLU A 80 5.66 -38.23 4.99
N VAL A 81 5.00 -37.22 4.42
CA VAL A 81 3.98 -37.38 3.37
C VAL A 81 4.60 -37.88 2.07
N GLY A 82 5.80 -37.42 1.71
CA GLY A 82 6.51 -37.88 0.52
C GLY A 82 6.80 -39.38 0.52
N GLY A 83 7.05 -39.96 1.70
CA GLY A 83 7.22 -41.41 1.86
C GLY A 83 5.93 -42.23 1.81
N LEU A 84 4.76 -41.58 1.97
CA LEU A 84 3.45 -42.24 2.06
C LEU A 84 2.63 -42.12 0.77
N ALA A 85 2.76 -41.02 0.05
CA ALA A 85 1.93 -40.69 -1.10
C ALA A 85 2.10 -41.69 -2.26
N ALA A 86 1.15 -41.78 -3.18
CA ALA A 86 1.33 -42.51 -4.45
C ALA A 86 2.40 -41.82 -5.34
N ASP A 87 3.11 -42.57 -6.20
CA ASP A 87 4.21 -42.03 -7.01
C ASP A 87 3.78 -40.88 -7.96
N ASP A 88 2.53 -40.91 -8.41
CA ASP A 88 1.90 -39.89 -9.24
C ASP A 88 1.10 -38.85 -8.43
N ALA A 89 1.12 -38.89 -7.11
CA ALA A 89 0.48 -37.85 -6.31
C ALA A 89 1.22 -36.51 -6.46
N VAL A 90 0.47 -35.41 -6.42
CA VAL A 90 1.02 -34.05 -6.39
C VAL A 90 1.02 -33.54 -4.96
N LEU A 91 2.18 -33.12 -4.48
CA LEU A 91 2.36 -32.54 -3.15
C LEU A 91 2.38 -31.02 -3.29
N VAL A 92 1.58 -30.33 -2.49
CA VAL A 92 1.41 -28.89 -2.57
C VAL A 92 1.67 -28.29 -1.20
N THR A 93 2.46 -27.23 -1.12
CA THR A 93 2.60 -26.42 0.09
C THR A 93 1.87 -25.09 -0.07
N THR A 94 1.24 -24.62 0.99
CA THR A 94 0.76 -23.22 1.08
C THR A 94 1.77 -22.29 1.74
N ALA A 95 3.01 -22.75 1.95
CA ALA A 95 4.10 -21.85 2.33
C ALA A 95 4.21 -20.74 1.28
N THR A 96 4.37 -19.51 1.72
CA THR A 96 4.64 -18.33 0.90
C THR A 96 6.03 -17.77 1.13
N ALA A 97 6.61 -17.98 2.30
CA ALA A 97 7.93 -17.47 2.66
C ALA A 97 9.06 -18.49 2.46
N LEU A 98 8.76 -19.79 2.48
CA LEU A 98 9.76 -20.84 2.33
C LEU A 98 10.01 -21.23 0.86
N SER A 99 11.19 -21.77 0.61
CA SER A 99 11.59 -22.31 -0.69
C SER A 99 10.84 -23.61 -1.00
N VAL A 100 9.92 -23.57 -1.98
CA VAL A 100 9.27 -24.79 -2.50
C VAL A 100 10.30 -25.78 -3.00
N THR A 101 11.40 -25.29 -3.57
CA THR A 101 12.53 -26.13 -4.01
C THR A 101 13.13 -26.94 -2.86
N ASP A 102 13.32 -26.35 -1.68
CA ASP A 102 13.93 -27.04 -0.54
C ASP A 102 12.95 -28.05 0.11
N LEU A 103 11.66 -27.69 0.15
CA LEU A 103 10.59 -28.62 0.55
C LEU A 103 10.47 -29.79 -0.43
N ALA A 104 10.62 -29.52 -1.73
CA ALA A 104 10.61 -30.53 -2.78
C ALA A 104 11.73 -31.55 -2.63
N LEU A 105 12.93 -31.11 -2.27
CA LEU A 105 14.05 -32.02 -1.98
C LEU A 105 13.78 -32.89 -0.76
N SER A 106 13.10 -32.34 0.25
CA SER A 106 12.80 -33.05 1.50
C SER A 106 11.73 -34.13 1.34
N SER A 107 10.88 -34.03 0.33
CA SER A 107 9.84 -35.03 0.07
C SER A 107 10.37 -36.32 -0.55
N GLY A 108 11.61 -36.33 -1.05
CA GLY A 108 12.14 -37.44 -1.86
C GLY A 108 11.49 -37.56 -3.25
N ARG A 109 10.59 -36.64 -3.60
CA ARG A 109 9.84 -36.60 -4.88
C ARG A 109 9.83 -35.18 -5.46
N PRO A 110 11.00 -34.62 -5.76
CA PRO A 110 11.14 -33.19 -6.04
C PRO A 110 10.26 -32.73 -7.21
N ASN A 111 10.15 -33.51 -8.28
CA ASN A 111 9.38 -33.11 -9.46
C ASN A 111 7.86 -33.07 -9.26
N ARG A 112 7.34 -33.59 -8.14
CA ARG A 112 5.91 -33.64 -7.81
C ARG A 112 5.48 -32.60 -6.78
N VAL A 113 6.39 -31.72 -6.35
CA VAL A 113 6.11 -30.69 -5.34
C VAL A 113 5.88 -29.33 -5.98
N LEU A 114 4.77 -28.69 -5.62
CA LEU A 114 4.37 -27.36 -6.06
C LEU A 114 4.05 -26.47 -4.85
N GLY A 115 4.04 -25.17 -5.05
CA GLY A 115 3.52 -24.21 -4.07
C GLY A 115 2.18 -23.63 -4.51
N LEU A 116 1.40 -23.16 -3.54
CA LEU A 116 0.11 -22.54 -3.74
C LEU A 116 -0.03 -21.34 -2.80
N SER A 117 -0.03 -20.13 -3.35
CA SER A 117 -0.34 -18.91 -2.62
C SER A 117 -1.82 -18.58 -2.76
N LEU A 118 -2.55 -18.56 -1.66
CA LEU A 118 -3.97 -18.21 -1.62
C LEU A 118 -4.12 -16.73 -1.26
N PRO A 119 -5.14 -16.04 -1.80
CA PRO A 119 -5.36 -14.64 -1.48
C PRO A 119 -5.77 -14.48 0.00
N HIS A 120 -5.23 -13.44 0.63
CA HIS A 120 -5.58 -13.06 2.02
C HIS A 120 -7.05 -12.63 2.18
N ASP A 121 -7.69 -12.22 1.09
CA ASP A 121 -9.12 -11.91 1.05
C ASP A 121 -9.89 -13.13 0.48
N PRO A 122 -10.70 -13.84 1.29
CA PRO A 122 -11.43 -15.03 0.86
C PRO A 122 -12.39 -14.82 -0.31
N ALA A 123 -12.84 -13.57 -0.53
CA ALA A 123 -13.72 -13.21 -1.64
C ALA A 123 -13.02 -13.27 -3.01
N ARG A 124 -11.69 -13.33 -3.03
CA ARG A 124 -10.89 -13.34 -4.26
C ARG A 124 -10.58 -14.76 -4.70
N THR A 125 -10.65 -15.00 -6.00
CA THR A 125 -10.49 -16.34 -6.59
C THR A 125 -9.14 -16.56 -7.27
N HIS A 126 -8.32 -15.52 -7.40
CA HIS A 126 -7.03 -15.61 -8.08
C HIS A 126 -5.92 -16.07 -7.12
N VAL A 127 -5.14 -17.06 -7.54
CA VAL A 127 -4.09 -17.71 -6.74
C VAL A 127 -2.76 -17.72 -7.50
N GLU A 128 -1.64 -17.86 -6.77
CA GLU A 128 -0.34 -18.14 -7.41
C GLU A 128 -0.07 -19.65 -7.34
N LEU A 129 0.13 -20.27 -8.49
CA LEU A 129 0.65 -21.64 -8.57
C LEU A 129 2.15 -21.55 -8.76
N VAL A 130 2.89 -22.02 -7.76
CA VAL A 130 4.33 -21.87 -7.73
C VAL A 130 4.99 -23.15 -8.21
N ARG A 131 5.85 -22.98 -9.20
CA ARG A 131 6.53 -24.04 -9.92
C ARG A 131 8.04 -23.95 -9.65
N PRO A 132 8.65 -24.97 -9.02
CA PRO A 132 10.08 -25.22 -9.12
C PRO A 132 10.49 -25.54 -10.57
N ASP A 133 11.74 -25.21 -10.95
CA ASP A 133 12.20 -25.36 -12.35
C ASP A 133 12.19 -26.82 -12.85
N PHE A 134 12.31 -27.78 -11.94
CA PHE A 134 12.31 -29.22 -12.21
C PHE A 134 10.94 -29.89 -12.05
N ALA A 135 9.88 -29.15 -11.70
CA ALA A 135 8.55 -29.73 -11.55
C ALA A 135 8.03 -30.29 -12.88
N ASP A 136 7.43 -31.48 -12.84
CA ASP A 136 6.87 -32.13 -14.02
C ASP A 136 5.64 -31.35 -14.53
N ALA A 137 5.49 -31.28 -15.85
CA ALA A 137 4.41 -30.51 -16.47
C ALA A 137 3.01 -31.05 -16.09
N ASP A 138 2.86 -32.37 -15.99
CA ASP A 138 1.59 -33.00 -15.61
C ASP A 138 1.21 -32.73 -14.15
N ALA A 139 2.18 -32.52 -13.26
CA ALA A 139 1.91 -32.10 -11.89
C ALA A 139 1.29 -30.69 -11.85
N VAL A 140 1.85 -29.76 -12.65
CA VAL A 140 1.32 -28.40 -12.80
C VAL A 140 -0.09 -28.44 -13.39
N GLU A 141 -0.30 -29.19 -14.48
CA GLU A 141 -1.61 -29.36 -15.11
C GLU A 141 -2.65 -29.96 -14.15
N SER A 142 -2.25 -30.94 -13.34
CA SER A 142 -3.12 -31.58 -12.34
C SER A 142 -3.57 -30.59 -11.26
N LEU A 143 -2.64 -29.77 -10.74
CA LEU A 143 -2.99 -28.73 -9.76
C LEU A 143 -3.85 -27.63 -10.40
N GLN A 144 -3.57 -27.21 -11.64
CA GLN A 144 -4.44 -26.26 -12.35
C GLN A 144 -5.86 -26.79 -12.54
N ALA A 145 -6.02 -28.08 -12.87
CA ALA A 145 -7.32 -28.71 -13.00
C ALA A 145 -8.08 -28.74 -11.66
N PHE A 146 -7.40 -29.07 -10.56
CA PHE A 146 -7.98 -28.98 -9.22
C PHE A 146 -8.42 -27.56 -8.87
N LEU A 147 -7.55 -26.57 -9.11
CA LEU A 147 -7.87 -25.16 -8.84
C LEU A 147 -9.07 -24.68 -9.66
N ALA A 148 -9.16 -25.07 -10.94
CA ALA A 148 -10.31 -24.76 -11.78
C ALA A 148 -11.61 -25.41 -11.25
N ASP A 149 -11.55 -26.67 -10.80
CA ASP A 149 -12.71 -27.36 -10.20
C ASP A 149 -13.23 -26.62 -8.96
N ILE A 150 -12.34 -26.09 -8.12
CA ILE A 150 -12.70 -25.32 -6.91
C ILE A 150 -12.94 -23.83 -7.17
N GLY A 151 -13.08 -23.44 -8.44
CA GLY A 151 -13.43 -22.08 -8.86
C GLY A 151 -12.31 -21.04 -8.70
N ARG A 152 -11.04 -21.47 -8.76
CA ARG A 152 -9.85 -20.61 -8.63
C ARG A 152 -9.13 -20.45 -9.96
N GLU A 153 -8.67 -19.23 -10.24
CA GLU A 153 -7.84 -18.90 -11.42
C GLU A 153 -6.38 -18.79 -10.97
N ALA A 154 -5.46 -19.47 -11.67
CA ALA A 154 -4.05 -19.52 -11.26
C ALA A 154 -3.13 -18.77 -12.23
N THR A 155 -2.24 -17.92 -11.71
CA THR A 155 -1.03 -17.51 -12.42
C THR A 155 0.10 -18.45 -12.03
N VAL A 156 0.71 -19.12 -13.02
CA VAL A 156 1.87 -19.97 -12.79
C VAL A 156 3.11 -19.10 -12.66
N VAL A 157 3.78 -19.16 -11.52
CA VAL A 157 4.97 -18.36 -11.21
C VAL A 157 6.15 -19.25 -10.85
N ARG A 158 7.37 -18.76 -11.03
CA ARG A 158 8.57 -19.49 -10.61
C ARG A 158 8.76 -19.45 -9.09
N SER A 159 9.35 -20.50 -8.53
CA SER A 159 9.65 -20.59 -7.11
C SER A 159 10.71 -19.57 -6.66
N LYS A 160 10.31 -18.69 -5.74
CA LYS A 160 11.14 -17.73 -5.01
C LYS A 160 10.50 -17.47 -3.64
N PRO A 161 11.26 -17.23 -2.56
CA PRO A 161 10.69 -16.79 -1.29
C PRO A 161 9.79 -15.55 -1.48
N GLY A 162 8.55 -15.61 -0.97
CA GLY A 162 7.53 -14.57 -1.11
C GLY A 162 6.77 -14.58 -2.45
N TYR A 163 7.20 -15.38 -3.43
CA TYR A 163 6.61 -15.41 -4.77
C TYR A 163 6.52 -14.01 -5.39
N ILE A 164 5.32 -13.59 -5.79
CA ILE A 164 5.04 -12.21 -6.20
C ILE A 164 4.27 -11.49 -5.10
N ALA A 165 3.11 -12.02 -4.66
CA ALA A 165 2.20 -11.27 -3.79
C ALA A 165 2.83 -10.95 -2.44
N ASP A 166 3.22 -11.98 -1.69
CA ASP A 166 3.69 -11.84 -0.31
C ASP A 166 5.07 -11.18 -0.25
N GLY A 167 5.93 -11.44 -1.23
CA GLY A 167 7.26 -10.85 -1.36
C GLY A 167 7.22 -9.34 -1.61
N LEU A 168 6.13 -8.81 -2.18
CA LEU A 168 5.91 -7.37 -2.32
C LEU A 168 5.06 -6.80 -1.18
N LEU A 169 4.05 -7.54 -0.72
CA LEU A 169 3.07 -7.04 0.23
C LEU A 169 3.64 -6.95 1.65
N PHE A 170 4.33 -7.98 2.14
CA PHE A 170 4.72 -8.03 3.55
C PHE A 170 5.81 -7.01 3.93
N GLY A 171 6.74 -6.70 3.04
CA GLY A 171 7.69 -5.59 3.25
C GLY A 171 6.98 -4.24 3.40
N TYR A 172 5.98 -3.98 2.55
CA TYR A 172 5.12 -2.80 2.65
C TYR A 172 4.31 -2.77 3.96
N LEU A 173 3.67 -3.89 4.32
CA LEU A 173 2.87 -3.97 5.54
C LEU A 173 3.72 -3.75 6.79
N ASN A 174 4.90 -4.37 6.86
CA ASN A 174 5.81 -4.21 7.99
C ASN A 174 6.38 -2.78 8.07
N HIS A 175 6.59 -2.10 6.94
CA HIS A 175 6.97 -0.68 6.94
C HIS A 175 5.85 0.18 7.54
N ALA A 176 4.58 -0.09 7.25
CA ALA A 176 3.46 0.60 7.90
C ALA A 176 3.43 0.35 9.42
N VAL A 177 3.72 -0.88 9.87
CA VAL A 177 3.82 -1.21 11.30
C VAL A 177 4.95 -0.44 11.97
N THR A 178 6.12 -0.30 11.33
CA THR A 178 7.24 0.46 11.92
C THR A 178 6.93 1.96 11.99
N MET A 179 6.17 2.52 11.05
CA MET A 179 5.65 3.89 11.16
C MET A 179 4.72 4.05 12.38
N PHE A 180 3.80 3.11 12.57
CA PHE A 180 2.90 3.11 13.74
C PHE A 180 3.66 2.95 15.06
N GLU A 181 4.58 1.97 15.14
CA GLU A 181 5.40 1.70 16.33
C GLU A 181 6.25 2.91 16.74
N ALA A 182 6.77 3.66 15.76
CA ALA A 182 7.54 4.88 16.01
C ALA A 182 6.68 6.07 16.47
N GLY A 183 5.35 5.95 16.46
CA GLY A 183 4.43 7.06 16.73
C GLY A 183 4.48 8.15 15.65
N TYR A 184 4.91 7.81 14.43
CA TYR A 184 5.06 8.76 13.33
C TYR A 184 3.72 9.30 12.80
N ALA A 185 2.73 8.42 12.76
CA ALA A 185 1.34 8.70 12.40
C ALA A 185 0.43 7.71 13.13
N SER A 186 -0.85 8.08 13.31
CA SER A 186 -1.82 7.17 13.92
C SER A 186 -2.16 6.00 12.99
N ARG A 187 -2.70 4.92 13.56
CA ARG A 187 -3.16 3.77 12.74
C ARG A 187 -4.16 4.19 11.67
N ASP A 188 -5.08 5.08 12.04
CA ASP A 188 -6.16 5.58 11.19
C ASP A 188 -5.60 6.46 10.07
N ASP A 189 -4.63 7.32 10.38
CA ASP A 189 -3.96 8.18 9.40
C ASP A 189 -3.17 7.36 8.38
N ILE A 190 -2.43 6.34 8.83
CA ILE A 190 -1.66 5.45 7.94
C ILE A 190 -2.61 4.71 6.98
N ASP A 191 -3.69 4.14 7.52
CA ASP A 191 -4.66 3.41 6.72
C ASP A 191 -5.44 4.33 5.77
N ALA A 192 -5.85 5.51 6.24
CA ALA A 192 -6.53 6.51 5.42
C ALA A 192 -5.62 7.04 4.29
N ALA A 193 -4.34 7.27 4.57
CA ALA A 193 -3.38 7.73 3.58
C ALA A 193 -3.30 6.75 2.39
N MET A 194 -3.15 5.45 2.67
CA MET A 194 -3.05 4.45 1.60
C MET A 194 -4.39 4.24 0.87
N ARG A 195 -5.53 4.33 1.57
CA ARG A 195 -6.85 4.21 0.96
C ARG A 195 -7.21 5.40 0.06
N PHE A 196 -7.01 6.63 0.52
CA PHE A 196 -7.40 7.83 -0.22
C PHE A 196 -6.30 8.35 -1.16
N GLY A 197 -5.04 8.03 -0.89
CA GLY A 197 -3.90 8.39 -1.73
C GLY A 197 -3.69 7.41 -2.87
N CYS A 198 -3.65 6.10 -2.56
CA CYS A 198 -3.39 5.05 -3.55
C CYS A 198 -4.66 4.34 -4.05
N GLY A 199 -5.82 4.63 -3.48
CA GLY A 199 -7.09 3.98 -3.85
C GLY A 199 -7.21 2.55 -3.33
N TYR A 200 -6.43 2.17 -2.31
CA TYR A 200 -6.45 0.81 -1.78
C TYR A 200 -7.79 0.52 -1.08
N PRO A 201 -8.34 -0.70 -1.24
CA PRO A 201 -9.63 -1.04 -0.64
C PRO A 201 -9.57 -1.08 0.89
N VAL A 202 -8.44 -1.52 1.44
CA VAL A 202 -8.16 -1.67 2.88
C VAL A 202 -6.79 -1.06 3.17
N GLY A 203 -6.65 -0.38 4.31
CA GLY A 203 -5.36 0.14 4.76
C GLY A 203 -4.43 -0.97 5.24
N PRO A 204 -3.10 -0.76 5.27
CA PRO A 204 -2.13 -1.79 5.64
C PRO A 204 -2.35 -2.40 7.04
N LEU A 205 -2.65 -1.61 8.07
CA LEU A 205 -2.82 -2.12 9.43
C LEU A 205 -4.13 -2.90 9.57
N ALA A 206 -5.22 -2.40 8.98
CA ALA A 206 -6.48 -3.13 8.90
C ALA A 206 -6.36 -4.42 8.07
N LEU A 207 -5.48 -4.45 7.05
CA LEU A 207 -5.21 -5.65 6.28
C LEU A 207 -4.42 -6.68 7.11
N LEU A 208 -3.44 -6.24 7.90
CA LEU A 208 -2.74 -7.12 8.84
C LEU A 208 -3.67 -7.75 9.86
N ASP A 209 -4.64 -7.00 10.39
CA ASP A 209 -5.64 -7.55 11.31
C ASP A 209 -6.54 -8.60 10.65
N LYS A 210 -6.84 -8.46 9.35
CA LYS A 210 -7.57 -9.47 8.56
C LYS A 210 -6.75 -10.74 8.33
N ILE A 211 -5.46 -10.58 8.02
CA ILE A 211 -4.51 -11.69 7.84
C ILE A 211 -4.32 -12.43 9.16
N GLY A 212 -4.21 -11.67 10.26
CA GLY A 212 -3.82 -12.14 11.58
C GLY A 212 -2.35 -11.81 11.86
N LEU A 213 -2.10 -11.16 13.00
CA LEU A 213 -0.76 -10.64 13.32
C LEU A 213 0.29 -11.73 13.57
N ASP A 214 -0.15 -12.86 14.10
CA ASP A 214 0.65 -14.08 14.27
C ASP A 214 1.07 -14.70 12.93
N THR A 215 0.13 -14.83 11.99
CA THR A 215 0.42 -15.30 10.63
C THR A 215 1.36 -14.33 9.92
N ALA A 216 1.11 -13.03 10.03
CA ALA A 216 1.97 -12.02 9.44
C ALA A 216 3.39 -12.05 10.04
N TYR A 217 3.51 -12.24 11.36
CA TYR A 217 4.79 -12.39 12.02
C TYR A 217 5.56 -13.60 11.48
N ASP A 218 4.91 -14.77 11.40
CA ASP A 218 5.56 -16.00 10.92
C ASP A 218 6.04 -15.85 9.46
N VAL A 219 5.24 -15.25 8.58
CA VAL A 219 5.61 -14.97 7.18
C VAL A 219 6.80 -14.00 7.11
N LEU A 220 6.77 -12.91 7.88
CA LEU A 220 7.87 -11.94 7.93
C LEU A 220 9.16 -12.56 8.46
N ASP A 221 9.08 -13.35 9.53
CA ASP A 221 10.24 -14.00 10.16
C ASP A 221 10.89 -15.02 9.20
N ALA A 222 10.08 -15.78 8.47
CA ALA A 222 10.54 -16.69 7.44
C ALA A 222 11.16 -15.94 6.25
N LEU A 223 10.49 -14.90 5.72
CA LEU A 223 11.03 -14.06 4.65
C LEU A 223 12.35 -13.40 5.06
N TYR A 224 12.46 -12.89 6.28
CA TYR A 224 13.68 -12.30 6.81
C TYR A 224 14.80 -13.33 6.91
N SER A 225 14.50 -14.52 7.44
CA SER A 225 15.47 -15.60 7.57
C SER A 225 16.05 -16.05 6.23
N THR A 226 15.24 -16.00 5.15
CA THR A 226 15.69 -16.39 3.81
C THR A 226 16.36 -15.24 3.04
N THR A 227 15.82 -14.02 3.13
CA THR A 227 16.25 -12.90 2.28
C THR A 227 17.24 -11.97 2.96
N GLY A 228 17.28 -11.93 4.29
CA GLY A 228 18.07 -10.99 5.07
C GLY A 228 17.64 -9.51 4.95
N ARG A 229 16.56 -9.21 4.22
CA ARG A 229 16.09 -7.84 4.01
C ARG A 229 15.44 -7.30 5.28
N ARG A 230 15.93 -6.18 5.78
CA ARG A 230 15.47 -5.50 6.99
C ARG A 230 13.98 -5.12 6.93
N LEU A 231 13.44 -4.80 5.76
CA LEU A 231 12.00 -4.55 5.59
C LEU A 231 11.14 -5.79 5.90
N HIS A 232 11.70 -7.00 5.80
CA HIS A 232 11.04 -8.24 6.22
C HIS A 232 11.25 -8.56 7.70
N ALA A 233 12.19 -7.91 8.39
CA ALA A 233 12.41 -8.17 9.82
C ALA A 233 11.16 -7.74 10.61
N PRO A 234 10.43 -8.66 11.27
CA PRO A 234 9.15 -8.32 11.90
C PRO A 234 9.30 -7.19 12.91
N ALA A 235 8.42 -6.19 12.84
CA ALA A 235 8.39 -5.10 13.81
C ALA A 235 8.15 -5.63 15.24
N PRO A 236 8.91 -5.18 16.26
CA PRO A 236 8.78 -5.67 17.63
C PRO A 236 7.38 -5.58 18.23
N ILE A 237 6.61 -4.54 17.88
CA ILE A 237 5.22 -4.37 18.34
C ILE A 237 4.31 -5.56 17.98
N LEU A 238 4.57 -6.27 16.87
CA LEU A 238 3.82 -7.47 16.49
C LEU A 238 3.93 -8.54 17.58
N LYS A 239 5.13 -8.79 18.10
CA LYS A 239 5.34 -9.75 19.21
C LYS A 239 4.57 -9.33 20.46
N GLN A 240 4.53 -8.03 20.76
CA GLN A 240 3.85 -7.52 21.94
C GLN A 240 2.33 -7.71 21.83
N LEU A 241 1.75 -7.40 20.66
CA LEU A 241 0.33 -7.59 20.39
C LEU A 241 -0.06 -9.07 20.42
N ILE A 242 0.74 -9.94 19.80
CA ILE A 242 0.54 -11.40 19.82
C ILE A 242 0.59 -11.93 21.27
N ALA A 243 1.58 -11.51 22.06
CA ALA A 243 1.70 -11.91 23.47
C ALA A 243 0.52 -11.43 24.34
N ALA A 244 -0.12 -10.31 23.96
CA ALA A 244 -1.33 -9.80 24.58
C ALA A 244 -2.62 -10.47 24.07
N GLY A 245 -2.54 -11.42 23.13
CA GLY A 245 -3.69 -12.06 22.49
C GLY A 245 -4.40 -11.19 21.46
N HIS A 246 -3.82 -10.05 21.07
CA HIS A 246 -4.35 -9.14 20.05
C HIS A 246 -3.87 -9.58 18.67
N VAL A 247 -4.43 -10.68 18.16
CA VAL A 247 -3.98 -11.32 16.90
C VAL A 247 -4.84 -10.95 15.68
N GLY A 248 -5.59 -9.86 15.74
CA GLY A 248 -6.39 -9.33 14.64
C GLY A 248 -7.89 -9.62 14.74
N GLU A 249 -8.60 -9.55 13.62
CA GLU A 249 -10.06 -9.68 13.52
C GLU A 249 -10.56 -11.01 14.10
N LYS A 250 -9.80 -12.10 13.90
CA LYS A 250 -10.13 -13.44 14.42
C LYS A 250 -10.18 -13.54 15.95
N ALA A 251 -9.53 -12.62 16.66
CA ALA A 251 -9.55 -12.54 18.12
C ALA A 251 -10.38 -11.35 18.63
N GLY A 252 -11.07 -10.63 17.74
CA GLY A 252 -11.80 -9.40 18.07
C GLY A 252 -10.91 -8.18 18.34
N ARG A 253 -9.58 -8.32 18.27
CA ARG A 253 -8.64 -7.23 18.56
C ARG A 253 -7.27 -7.46 17.93
N GLY A 254 -6.72 -6.42 17.32
CA GLY A 254 -5.36 -6.34 16.78
C GLY A 254 -4.85 -4.91 16.89
N PHE A 255 -4.53 -4.27 15.76
CA PHE A 255 -4.38 -2.81 15.68
C PHE A 255 -5.71 -2.09 15.93
N TYR A 256 -6.81 -2.70 15.51
CA TYR A 256 -8.17 -2.24 15.73
C TYR A 256 -8.93 -3.15 16.70
N THR A 257 -10.05 -2.65 17.21
CA THR A 257 -11.00 -3.43 17.99
C THR A 257 -12.21 -3.78 17.13
N TYR A 258 -12.63 -5.05 17.17
CA TYR A 258 -13.70 -5.61 16.33
C TYR A 258 -14.84 -6.19 17.18
N GLY A 259 -16.05 -6.23 16.61
CA GLY A 259 -17.23 -6.77 17.29
C GLY A 259 -17.81 -5.83 18.36
N ALA A 260 -18.35 -6.39 19.44
CA ALA A 260 -19.09 -5.63 20.46
C ALA A 260 -18.22 -4.62 21.23
N GLU A 261 -16.89 -4.76 21.21
CA GLU A 261 -15.94 -3.88 21.88
C GLU A 261 -15.53 -2.66 21.03
N ALA A 262 -15.91 -2.60 19.74
CA ALA A 262 -15.54 -1.50 18.84
C ALA A 262 -16.18 -0.14 19.19
N ALA A 263 -17.19 -0.12 20.06
CA ALA A 263 -17.97 1.08 20.38
C ALA A 263 -17.24 2.11 21.29
N ALA A 264 -15.99 1.86 21.69
CA ALA A 264 -15.28 2.65 22.70
C ALA A 264 -14.07 3.45 22.18
N ASP A 265 -13.71 3.35 20.91
CA ASP A 265 -12.41 3.85 20.39
C ASP A 265 -12.47 5.20 19.66
N ASP A 266 -13.60 5.93 19.76
CA ASP A 266 -13.76 7.27 19.20
C ASP A 266 -13.46 8.34 20.26
N THR A 267 -12.17 8.56 20.52
CA THR A 267 -11.73 9.74 21.26
C THR A 267 -11.46 10.88 20.29
N SER A 268 -12.52 11.58 19.88
CA SER A 268 -12.41 12.94 19.33
C SER A 268 -11.78 13.82 20.40
N GLU A 269 -10.47 14.04 20.32
CA GLU A 269 -9.79 15.06 21.14
C GLU A 269 -10.41 16.44 20.88
N ALA A 270 -10.41 17.28 21.93
CA ALA A 270 -11.00 18.60 21.88
C ALA A 270 -10.29 19.46 20.83
N ARG A 271 -11.08 20.12 19.97
CA ARG A 271 -10.59 21.12 19.01
C ARG A 271 -10.16 22.37 19.80
N GLU A 272 -8.89 22.43 20.19
CA GLU A 272 -8.30 23.64 20.76
C GLU A 272 -8.12 24.71 19.66
N ASP A 273 -8.27 25.97 20.06
CA ASP A 273 -8.02 27.24 19.35
C ASP A 273 -7.71 27.19 17.83
N ILE A 274 -8.74 26.98 17.00
CA ILE A 274 -8.65 27.08 15.53
C ILE A 274 -8.46 28.54 15.10
N ARG A 275 -7.46 28.82 14.26
CA ARG A 275 -7.26 30.16 13.68
C ARG A 275 -8.25 30.41 12.54
N PRO A 276 -8.93 31.57 12.49
CA PRO A 276 -9.83 31.88 11.38
C PRO A 276 -9.06 32.11 10.08
N ILE A 277 -9.45 31.40 9.02
CA ILE A 277 -8.92 31.58 7.66
C ILE A 277 -10.05 32.13 6.78
N ALA A 278 -9.86 33.31 6.20
CA ALA A 278 -10.79 33.91 5.24
C ALA A 278 -10.16 34.06 3.85
N THR A 279 -8.85 34.31 3.82
CA THR A 279 -8.10 34.62 2.60
C THR A 279 -6.90 33.69 2.45
N VAL A 280 -6.73 33.14 1.24
CA VAL A 280 -5.69 32.15 0.95
C VAL A 280 -4.77 32.66 -0.16
N GLY A 281 -3.48 32.69 0.12
CA GLY A 281 -2.41 32.90 -0.83
C GLY A 281 -1.98 31.60 -1.50
N VAL A 282 -1.73 31.60 -2.81
CA VAL A 282 -1.09 30.47 -3.51
C VAL A 282 0.11 30.96 -4.32
N VAL A 283 1.28 30.38 -4.10
CA VAL A 283 2.48 30.73 -4.87
C VAL A 283 2.83 29.60 -5.83
N GLY A 284 2.69 29.86 -7.13
CA GLY A 284 2.94 28.86 -8.17
C GLY A 284 1.91 28.93 -9.28
N THR A 285 2.25 28.32 -10.42
CA THR A 285 1.43 28.39 -11.65
C THR A 285 1.33 27.05 -12.36
N GLY A 286 1.81 25.98 -11.72
CA GLY A 286 1.74 24.62 -12.26
C GLY A 286 0.33 24.03 -12.15
N THR A 287 0.18 22.78 -12.59
CA THR A 287 -1.07 22.02 -12.46
C THR A 287 -1.52 21.93 -10.99
N MET A 288 -0.58 21.69 -10.07
CA MET A 288 -0.88 21.61 -8.64
C MET A 288 -1.38 22.95 -8.10
N ALA A 289 -0.64 24.03 -8.31
CA ALA A 289 -1.03 25.37 -7.89
C ALA A 289 -2.41 25.77 -8.43
N SER A 290 -2.67 25.55 -9.72
CA SER A 290 -3.96 25.86 -10.34
C SER A 290 -5.09 25.03 -9.73
N GLY A 291 -4.83 23.76 -9.42
CA GLY A 291 -5.79 22.89 -8.73
C GLY A 291 -6.07 23.31 -7.30
N ILE A 292 -5.06 23.76 -6.56
CA ILE A 292 -5.20 24.30 -5.19
C ILE A 292 -6.03 25.59 -5.22
N VAL A 293 -5.73 26.52 -6.13
CA VAL A 293 -6.52 27.73 -6.36
C VAL A 293 -8.00 27.40 -6.59
N GLU A 294 -8.27 26.43 -7.48
CA GLU A 294 -9.64 25.97 -7.74
C GLU A 294 -10.31 25.37 -6.50
N VAL A 295 -9.61 24.54 -5.72
CA VAL A 295 -10.15 23.90 -4.51
C VAL A 295 -10.57 24.93 -3.47
N PHE A 296 -9.72 25.91 -3.17
CA PHE A 296 -10.05 26.95 -2.21
C PHE A 296 -11.21 27.84 -2.69
N ALA A 297 -11.14 28.35 -3.92
CA ALA A 297 -12.17 29.24 -4.46
C ALA A 297 -13.54 28.56 -4.55
N LYS A 298 -13.59 27.26 -4.90
CA LYS A 298 -14.84 26.47 -4.91
C LYS A 298 -15.49 26.33 -3.54
N ASN A 299 -14.70 26.38 -2.47
CA ASN A 299 -15.18 26.27 -1.09
C ASN A 299 -15.38 27.65 -0.44
N GLY A 300 -15.45 28.73 -1.24
CA GLY A 300 -15.86 30.05 -0.78
C GLY A 300 -14.73 30.93 -0.23
N TYR A 301 -13.47 30.53 -0.39
CA TYR A 301 -12.32 31.34 0.03
C TYR A 301 -11.94 32.35 -1.05
N ASP A 302 -11.53 33.54 -0.64
CA ASP A 302 -10.91 34.51 -1.54
C ASP A 302 -9.44 34.13 -1.74
N VAL A 303 -9.03 33.97 -3.00
CA VAL A 303 -7.73 33.40 -3.35
C VAL A 303 -6.86 34.42 -4.06
N VAL A 304 -5.74 34.79 -3.44
CA VAL A 304 -4.68 35.58 -4.06
C VAL A 304 -3.62 34.62 -4.58
N PHE A 305 -3.36 34.59 -5.89
CA PHE A 305 -2.31 33.73 -6.44
C PHE A 305 -1.23 34.54 -7.14
N VAL A 306 0.03 34.16 -6.89
CA VAL A 306 1.21 34.88 -7.39
C VAL A 306 1.92 34.07 -8.48
N ALA A 307 2.12 34.72 -9.61
CA ALA A 307 2.81 34.19 -10.78
C ALA A 307 4.05 35.01 -11.13
N ARG A 308 4.95 34.45 -11.95
CA ARG A 308 6.17 35.15 -12.39
C ARG A 308 5.94 36.14 -13.54
N SER A 309 4.76 36.15 -14.15
CA SER A 309 4.39 37.06 -15.24
C SER A 309 2.88 37.11 -15.44
N GLU A 310 2.37 38.18 -16.06
CA GLU A 310 0.95 38.33 -16.41
C GLU A 310 0.44 37.19 -17.30
N GLU A 311 1.28 36.70 -18.21
CA GLU A 311 0.96 35.52 -19.03
C GLU A 311 0.67 34.29 -18.16
N LYS A 312 1.47 34.07 -17.11
CA LYS A 312 1.26 32.96 -16.18
C LYS A 312 0.06 33.18 -15.28
N VAL A 313 -0.25 34.42 -14.90
CA VAL A 313 -1.51 34.77 -14.23
C VAL A 313 -2.70 34.34 -15.08
N ALA A 314 -2.74 34.79 -16.34
CA ALA A 314 -3.78 34.43 -17.28
C ALA A 314 -3.87 32.91 -17.51
N GLY A 315 -2.72 32.22 -17.50
CA GLY A 315 -2.65 30.76 -17.61
C GLY A 315 -3.37 30.02 -16.48
N VAL A 316 -3.19 30.45 -15.22
CA VAL A 316 -3.90 29.87 -14.07
C VAL A 316 -5.40 30.14 -14.19
N GLN A 317 -5.81 31.38 -14.48
CA GLN A 317 -7.22 31.72 -14.67
C GLN A 317 -7.86 30.88 -15.78
N ALA A 318 -7.19 30.71 -16.91
CA ALA A 318 -7.66 29.89 -18.02
C ALA A 318 -7.78 28.41 -17.64
N ALA A 319 -6.83 27.87 -16.88
CA ALA A 319 -6.86 26.48 -16.40
C ALA A 319 -8.05 26.23 -15.48
N VAL A 320 -8.27 27.10 -14.49
CA VAL A 320 -9.40 27.03 -13.55
C VAL A 320 -10.71 27.18 -14.32
N THR A 321 -10.82 28.20 -15.18
CA THR A 321 -12.00 28.44 -16.03
C THR A 321 -12.38 27.20 -16.83
N LYS A 322 -11.41 26.59 -17.52
CA LYS A 322 -11.63 25.39 -18.32
C LYS A 322 -12.08 24.18 -17.47
N SER A 323 -11.58 24.06 -16.25
CA SER A 323 -12.00 23.02 -15.31
C SER A 323 -13.45 23.23 -14.88
N LEU A 324 -13.84 24.46 -14.54
CA LEU A 324 -15.21 24.83 -14.18
C LEU A 324 -16.17 24.67 -15.36
N ASP A 325 -15.80 25.07 -16.58
CA ASP A 325 -16.59 24.87 -17.80
C ASP A 325 -16.95 23.39 -18.00
N LYS A 326 -15.97 22.49 -17.77
CA LYS A 326 -16.20 21.05 -17.85
C LYS A 326 -17.14 20.56 -16.75
N ALA A 327 -17.09 21.15 -15.55
CA ALA A 327 -18.00 20.81 -14.47
C ALA A 327 -19.44 21.25 -14.79
N VAL A 328 -19.62 22.45 -15.35
CA VAL A 328 -20.91 22.97 -15.82
C VAL A 328 -21.47 22.11 -16.96
N ALA A 329 -20.65 21.79 -17.97
CA ALA A 329 -21.05 20.93 -19.09
C ALA A 329 -21.46 19.51 -18.64
N LYS A 330 -20.95 19.04 -17.51
CA LYS A 330 -21.31 17.76 -16.88
C LYS A 330 -22.47 17.87 -15.88
N GLY A 331 -23.08 19.05 -15.72
CA GLY A 331 -24.17 19.30 -14.77
C GLY A 331 -23.75 19.23 -13.30
N LYS A 332 -22.45 19.31 -12.99
CA LYS A 332 -21.92 19.25 -11.61
C LYS A 332 -21.82 20.62 -10.95
N LEU A 333 -21.99 21.71 -11.72
CA LEU A 333 -21.89 23.09 -11.26
C LEU A 333 -22.83 23.96 -12.10
N THR A 334 -23.40 25.02 -11.53
CA THR A 334 -24.20 26.00 -12.29
C THR A 334 -23.32 27.12 -12.86
N GLU A 335 -23.82 27.88 -13.83
CA GLU A 335 -23.09 29.00 -14.42
C GLU A 335 -22.91 30.15 -13.41
N GLU A 336 -23.88 30.33 -12.51
CA GLU A 336 -23.81 31.31 -11.41
C GLU A 336 -22.72 30.93 -10.41
N ALA A 337 -22.69 29.67 -9.96
CA ALA A 337 -21.66 29.18 -9.05
C ALA A 337 -20.27 29.23 -9.70
N ARG A 338 -20.17 28.93 -11.00
CA ARG A 338 -18.93 29.12 -11.76
C ARG A 338 -18.45 30.58 -11.73
N SER A 339 -19.35 31.52 -11.97
CA SER A 339 -19.03 32.95 -11.99
C SER A 339 -18.60 33.44 -10.60
N GLU A 340 -19.23 32.95 -9.54
CA GLU A 340 -18.85 33.23 -8.15
C GLU A 340 -17.42 32.75 -7.87
N VAL A 341 -17.09 31.50 -8.21
CA VAL A 341 -15.75 30.94 -8.01
C VAL A 341 -14.68 31.75 -8.74
N LEU A 342 -14.93 32.14 -9.99
CA LEU A 342 -13.99 32.98 -10.75
C LEU A 342 -13.85 34.39 -10.16
N GLY A 343 -14.93 34.94 -9.58
CA GLY A 343 -14.93 36.25 -8.93
C GLY A 343 -14.07 36.32 -7.67
N ARG A 344 -13.72 35.17 -7.07
CA ARG A 344 -12.84 35.07 -5.89
C ARG A 344 -11.35 35.05 -6.21
N LEU A 345 -10.99 35.00 -7.49
CA LEU A 345 -9.60 34.83 -7.93
C LEU A 345 -8.92 36.18 -8.17
N ILE A 346 -7.89 36.48 -7.37
CA ILE A 346 -7.06 37.67 -7.51
C ILE A 346 -5.66 37.25 -7.94
N GLY A 347 -5.34 37.46 -9.21
CA GLY A 347 -4.00 37.19 -9.74
C GLY A 347 -3.06 38.36 -9.56
N SER A 348 -1.81 38.08 -9.18
CA SER A 348 -0.76 39.10 -9.05
C SER A 348 0.59 38.58 -9.59
N THR A 349 1.42 39.51 -10.05
CA THR A 349 2.84 39.26 -10.35
C THR A 349 3.77 39.64 -9.20
N GLU A 350 3.24 40.33 -8.19
CA GLU A 350 3.98 40.83 -7.03
C GLU A 350 3.67 40.03 -5.77
N ARG A 351 4.70 39.49 -5.11
CA ARG A 351 4.57 38.71 -3.86
C ARG A 351 3.98 39.53 -2.71
N ALA A 352 4.13 40.86 -2.74
CA ALA A 352 3.56 41.78 -1.75
C ALA A 352 2.02 41.69 -1.65
N ALA A 353 1.34 41.18 -2.68
CA ALA A 353 -0.10 40.91 -2.64
C ALA A 353 -0.51 39.87 -1.58
N LEU A 354 0.45 39.11 -1.05
CA LEU A 354 0.23 38.10 0.00
C LEU A 354 0.31 38.68 1.42
N ALA A 355 0.55 39.99 1.58
CA ALA A 355 0.80 40.58 2.91
C ALA A 355 -0.35 40.34 3.90
N ASP A 356 -1.59 40.40 3.41
CA ASP A 356 -2.79 40.37 4.26
C ASP A 356 -3.47 38.98 4.33
N VAL A 357 -2.93 37.95 3.68
CA VAL A 357 -3.58 36.62 3.65
C VAL A 357 -3.41 35.85 4.96
N ASP A 358 -4.35 34.97 5.30
CA ASP A 358 -4.33 34.18 6.54
C ASP A 358 -3.52 32.89 6.41
N LEU A 359 -3.49 32.31 5.20
CA LEU A 359 -2.74 31.11 4.85
C LEU A 359 -2.06 31.33 3.51
N VAL A 360 -0.78 30.94 3.37
CA VAL A 360 -0.13 30.80 2.07
C VAL A 360 0.14 29.33 1.80
N VAL A 361 -0.17 28.85 0.59
CA VAL A 361 0.22 27.51 0.11
C VAL A 361 1.23 27.65 -1.02
N GLU A 362 2.45 27.21 -0.76
CA GLU A 362 3.54 27.15 -1.72
C GLU A 362 3.41 25.92 -2.61
N ALA A 363 3.41 26.13 -3.93
CA ALA A 363 3.28 25.11 -4.98
C ALA A 363 4.17 25.43 -6.20
N ILE A 364 5.45 25.71 -5.97
CA ILE A 364 6.47 26.02 -6.98
C ILE A 364 7.26 24.76 -7.38
N VAL A 365 8.36 24.94 -8.11
CA VAL A 365 9.26 23.83 -8.49
C VAL A 365 9.79 23.13 -7.23
N GLU A 366 9.93 21.81 -7.32
CA GLU A 366 10.43 20.95 -6.25
C GLU A 366 11.96 21.05 -6.15
N ASP A 367 12.45 22.23 -5.74
CA ASP A 367 13.86 22.54 -5.51
C ASP A 367 13.99 23.22 -4.14
N LEU A 368 14.88 22.69 -3.31
CA LEU A 368 15.03 23.11 -1.92
C LEU A 368 15.43 24.59 -1.83
N ASP A 369 16.50 25.00 -2.52
CA ASP A 369 17.01 26.37 -2.45
C ASP A 369 15.95 27.39 -2.88
N VAL A 370 15.22 27.08 -3.96
CA VAL A 370 14.13 27.93 -4.46
C VAL A 370 12.99 28.06 -3.44
N LYS A 371 12.65 26.99 -2.71
CA LYS A 371 11.64 27.03 -1.65
C LYS A 371 12.16 27.78 -0.42
N LEU A 372 13.40 27.57 0.01
CA LEU A 372 13.99 28.29 1.15
C LEU A 372 13.97 29.80 0.91
N ASP A 373 14.33 30.25 -0.30
CA ASP A 373 14.27 31.67 -0.66
C ASP A 373 12.84 32.22 -0.65
N LEU A 374 11.86 31.45 -1.11
CA LEU A 374 10.47 31.85 -1.02
C LEU A 374 10.01 31.95 0.44
N PHE A 375 10.33 30.99 1.31
CA PHE A 375 9.91 31.02 2.71
C PHE A 375 10.52 32.19 3.49
N ARG A 376 11.76 32.60 3.19
CA ARG A 376 12.36 33.85 3.72
C ARG A 376 11.57 35.08 3.29
N ASP A 377 11.15 35.12 2.03
CA ASP A 377 10.34 36.22 1.52
C ASP A 377 8.93 36.25 2.13
N LEU A 378 8.29 35.08 2.25
CA LEU A 378 6.96 34.96 2.85
C LEU A 378 6.98 35.36 4.34
N ASP A 379 8.02 34.97 5.08
CA ASP A 379 8.21 35.39 6.47
C ASP A 379 8.30 36.92 6.63
N ARG A 380 8.93 37.60 5.67
CA ARG A 380 9.01 39.07 5.65
C ARG A 380 7.71 39.73 5.23
N ILE A 381 6.97 39.13 4.29
CA ILE A 381 5.81 39.75 3.62
C ILE A 381 4.53 39.54 4.41
N CYS A 382 4.27 38.31 4.84
CA CYS A 382 2.97 37.93 5.40
C CYS A 382 2.79 38.49 6.81
N LYS A 383 1.58 38.94 7.13
CA LYS A 383 1.21 39.43 8.46
C LYS A 383 1.55 38.43 9.57
N PRO A 384 1.75 38.90 10.82
CA PRO A 384 1.89 38.02 11.98
C PRO A 384 0.67 37.07 12.13
N GLY A 385 0.93 35.82 12.51
CA GLY A 385 -0.10 34.78 12.70
C GLY A 385 -0.55 34.08 11.41
N ALA A 386 -0.15 34.55 10.23
CA ALA A 386 -0.40 33.85 8.97
C ALA A 386 0.36 32.53 8.91
N ILE A 387 -0.33 31.47 8.48
CA ILE A 387 0.24 30.12 8.30
C ILE A 387 0.95 30.04 6.96
N LEU A 388 2.18 29.50 6.94
CA LEU A 388 2.95 29.25 5.73
C LEU A 388 2.99 27.75 5.47
N ALA A 389 2.23 27.30 4.47
CA ALA A 389 2.16 25.91 4.07
C ALA A 389 2.97 25.62 2.79
N THR A 390 3.53 24.42 2.69
CA THR A 390 4.12 23.89 1.45
C THR A 390 3.39 22.63 0.98
N THR A 391 3.18 22.49 -0.33
CA THR A 391 2.74 21.22 -0.95
C THR A 391 3.90 20.43 -1.56
N THR A 392 5.11 20.55 -0.99
CA THR A 392 6.22 19.63 -1.32
C THR A 392 5.77 18.18 -1.16
N SER A 393 6.32 17.29 -1.99
CA SER A 393 6.00 15.86 -1.98
C SER A 393 7.04 15.03 -1.25
N SER A 394 8.27 15.56 -1.10
CA SER A 394 9.41 14.79 -0.58
C SER A 394 10.44 15.60 0.18
N LEU A 395 10.40 16.94 0.18
CA LEU A 395 11.39 17.75 0.90
C LEU A 395 10.98 17.92 2.37
N PRO A 396 11.93 17.87 3.32
CA PRO A 396 11.63 18.09 4.74
C PRO A 396 11.11 19.51 4.98
N VAL A 397 9.91 19.63 5.53
CA VAL A 397 9.22 20.90 5.80
C VAL A 397 9.97 21.72 6.86
N VAL A 398 10.67 21.05 7.78
CA VAL A 398 11.48 21.68 8.83
C VAL A 398 12.58 22.57 8.27
N GLU A 399 13.11 22.26 7.08
CA GLU A 399 14.10 23.11 6.43
C GLU A 399 13.50 24.44 6.00
N MET A 400 12.26 24.44 5.47
CA MET A 400 11.51 25.67 5.19
C MET A 400 11.15 26.41 6.47
N ALA A 401 10.78 25.71 7.55
CA ALA A 401 10.47 26.32 8.83
C ALA A 401 11.68 27.06 9.42
N ALA A 402 12.85 26.42 9.38
CA ALA A 402 14.10 26.89 9.99
C ALA A 402 14.64 28.20 9.41
N VAL A 403 14.24 28.58 8.19
CA VAL A 403 14.66 29.84 7.55
C VAL A 403 13.74 31.02 7.85
N THR A 404 12.69 30.81 8.66
CA THR A 404 11.72 31.85 9.05
C THR A 404 11.91 32.28 10.50
N ASN A 405 11.38 33.44 10.87
CA ASN A 405 11.26 33.87 12.27
C ASN A 405 9.96 33.36 12.94
N ARG A 406 9.20 32.50 12.25
CA ARG A 406 7.92 31.92 12.70
C ARG A 406 7.84 30.40 12.47
N PRO A 407 8.85 29.60 12.85
CA PRO A 407 8.88 28.17 12.55
C PRO A 407 7.68 27.39 13.11
N GLN A 408 6.99 27.94 14.11
CA GLN A 408 5.74 27.41 14.66
C GLN A 408 4.53 27.55 13.74
N ASP A 409 4.56 28.50 12.80
CA ASP A 409 3.49 28.81 11.86
C ASP A 409 3.74 28.19 10.47
N VAL A 410 4.71 27.29 10.35
CA VAL A 410 5.09 26.61 9.10
C VAL A 410 4.66 25.15 9.15
N VAL A 411 4.00 24.66 8.08
CA VAL A 411 3.40 23.33 8.04
C VAL A 411 3.45 22.75 6.62
N GLY A 412 3.43 21.42 6.47
CA GLY A 412 3.21 20.79 5.18
C GLY A 412 1.73 20.55 4.95
N MET A 413 1.25 20.85 3.76
CA MET A 413 -0.12 20.61 3.31
C MET A 413 -0.03 19.93 1.93
N HIS A 414 0.38 18.67 1.92
CA HIS A 414 0.69 17.95 0.68
C HIS A 414 -0.59 17.49 -0.02
N PHE A 415 -0.90 18.13 -1.15
CA PHE A 415 -2.02 17.76 -2.02
C PHE A 415 -1.60 16.72 -3.06
N PHE A 416 -2.49 15.76 -3.32
CA PHE A 416 -2.30 14.74 -4.35
C PHE A 416 -2.84 15.20 -5.71
N ASN A 417 -2.09 14.92 -6.78
CA ASN A 417 -2.45 15.34 -8.14
C ASN A 417 -3.46 14.36 -8.78
N PRO A 418 -4.59 14.84 -9.36
CA PRO A 418 -5.06 16.23 -9.42
C PRO A 418 -5.78 16.70 -8.15
N ALA A 419 -5.38 17.87 -7.62
CA ALA A 419 -5.89 18.41 -6.36
C ALA A 419 -7.43 18.55 -6.31
N PRO A 420 -8.17 18.95 -7.37
CA PRO A 420 -9.63 19.01 -7.30
C PRO A 420 -10.33 17.64 -7.20
N ILE A 421 -9.63 16.56 -7.55
CA ILE A 421 -10.20 15.20 -7.63
C ILE A 421 -9.78 14.36 -6.42
N MET A 422 -8.51 14.42 -6.04
CA MET A 422 -7.97 13.61 -4.94
C MET A 422 -8.51 14.10 -3.60
N LYS A 423 -8.85 13.18 -2.71
CA LYS A 423 -9.43 13.50 -1.40
C LYS A 423 -8.37 13.70 -0.33
N LEU A 424 -7.25 12.99 -0.40
CA LEU A 424 -6.21 13.00 0.61
C LEU A 424 -5.45 14.33 0.62
N VAL A 425 -5.13 14.80 1.83
CA VAL A 425 -4.08 15.80 2.09
C VAL A 425 -3.26 15.30 3.28
N GLU A 426 -1.95 15.20 3.14
CA GLU A 426 -1.06 14.93 4.28
C GLU A 426 -0.73 16.25 4.98
N VAL A 427 -1.12 16.37 6.24
CA VAL A 427 -0.81 17.52 7.11
C VAL A 427 0.44 17.18 7.89
N VAL A 428 1.56 17.70 7.41
CA VAL A 428 2.91 17.35 7.87
C VAL A 428 3.35 18.37 8.90
N SER A 429 3.56 17.93 10.13
CA SER A 429 3.95 18.81 11.24
C SER A 429 5.42 18.59 11.58
N PRO A 430 6.33 19.48 11.15
CA PRO A 430 7.65 19.60 11.76
C PRO A 430 7.55 19.69 13.28
N VAL A 431 8.61 19.26 13.98
CA VAL A 431 8.73 19.36 15.44
C VAL A 431 8.58 20.79 15.99
N THR A 432 8.70 21.80 15.13
CA THR A 432 8.54 23.22 15.47
C THR A 432 7.09 23.70 15.41
N THR A 433 6.23 23.04 14.64
CA THR A 433 4.85 23.47 14.35
C THR A 433 4.02 23.52 15.62
N ALA A 434 3.29 24.61 15.83
CA ALA A 434 2.37 24.70 16.95
C ALA A 434 1.11 23.84 16.70
N ALA A 435 0.57 23.24 17.76
CA ALA A 435 -0.59 22.36 17.67
C ALA A 435 -1.82 23.06 17.05
N ASP A 436 -2.04 24.34 17.37
CA ASP A 436 -3.13 25.14 16.81
C ASP A 436 -3.04 25.29 15.28
N VAL A 437 -1.83 25.36 14.72
CA VAL A 437 -1.59 25.41 13.26
C VAL A 437 -1.97 24.08 12.61
N THR A 438 -1.53 22.96 13.19
CA THR A 438 -1.89 21.62 12.70
C THR A 438 -3.40 21.42 12.73
N GLU A 439 -4.06 21.72 13.86
CA GLU A 439 -5.52 21.59 13.97
C GLU A 439 -6.27 22.55 13.04
N THR A 440 -5.78 23.78 12.86
CA THR A 440 -6.35 24.73 11.89
C THR A 440 -6.32 24.17 10.47
N VAL A 441 -5.19 23.59 10.04
CA VAL A 441 -5.06 23.02 8.68
C VAL A 441 -5.90 21.75 8.53
N VAL A 442 -6.03 20.93 9.57
CA VAL A 442 -6.89 19.75 9.58
C VAL A 442 -8.36 20.14 9.44
N ASP A 443 -8.84 21.10 10.23
CA ASP A 443 -10.21 21.60 10.12
C ASP A 443 -10.45 22.24 8.74
N LEU A 444 -9.50 23.03 8.25
CA LEU A 444 -9.55 23.60 6.90
C LEU A 444 -9.67 22.52 5.83
N CYS A 445 -8.87 21.45 5.89
CA CYS A 445 -8.99 20.33 4.97
C CYS A 445 -10.40 19.72 4.96
N HIS A 446 -11.02 19.53 6.13
CA HIS A 446 -12.41 19.07 6.21
C HIS A 446 -13.39 20.05 5.56
N GLN A 447 -13.22 21.36 5.79
CA GLN A 447 -14.05 22.39 5.14
C GLN A 447 -13.90 22.39 3.62
N LEU A 448 -12.72 22.03 3.09
CA LEU A 448 -12.47 21.87 1.65
C LEU A 448 -13.05 20.57 1.06
N GLY A 449 -13.70 19.73 1.87
CA GLY A 449 -14.15 18.39 1.49
C GLY A 449 -13.01 17.39 1.27
N LYS A 450 -11.84 17.66 1.87
CA LYS A 450 -10.67 16.77 1.87
C LYS A 450 -10.67 15.87 3.10
N HIS A 451 -9.85 14.83 3.03
CA HIS A 451 -9.55 13.93 4.13
C HIS A 451 -8.10 14.21 4.57
N PRO A 452 -7.89 14.99 5.64
CA PRO A 452 -6.57 15.19 6.20
C PRO A 452 -6.08 13.91 6.88
N VAL A 453 -4.79 13.65 6.77
CA VAL A 453 -4.08 12.68 7.62
C VAL A 453 -2.91 13.39 8.29
N LYS A 454 -2.68 13.13 9.58
CA LYS A 454 -1.61 13.78 10.35
C LYS A 454 -0.33 12.92 10.32
N CYS A 455 0.82 13.55 10.10
CA CYS A 455 2.11 12.89 10.23
C CYS A 455 3.24 13.85 10.61
N GLY A 456 4.34 13.29 11.12
CA GLY A 456 5.57 14.03 11.33
C GLY A 456 6.30 14.38 10.03
N ASP A 457 7.32 15.21 10.12
CA ASP A 457 8.13 15.61 8.97
C ASP A 457 9.27 14.63 8.67
N ARG A 458 9.30 14.09 7.43
CA ARG A 458 10.33 13.21 6.85
C ARG A 458 10.17 13.14 5.33
N ALA A 459 11.18 12.65 4.60
CA ALA A 459 11.02 12.38 3.17
C ALA A 459 9.86 11.43 2.89
N GLY A 460 9.01 11.86 1.96
CA GLY A 460 7.91 11.07 1.40
C GLY A 460 6.73 10.82 2.36
N PHE A 461 6.71 11.45 3.53
CA PHE A 461 5.61 11.43 4.49
C PHE A 461 5.10 10.01 4.79
N ILE A 462 3.80 9.74 4.57
CA ILE A 462 3.22 8.39 4.67
C ILE A 462 3.18 7.73 3.30
N VAL A 463 2.48 8.33 2.33
CA VAL A 463 2.15 7.64 1.06
C VAL A 463 3.39 7.33 0.26
N ASN A 464 4.26 8.31 0.01
CA ASN A 464 5.42 8.09 -0.85
C ASN A 464 6.44 7.15 -0.18
N ALA A 465 6.59 7.30 1.13
CA ALA A 465 7.41 6.44 1.95
C ALA A 465 7.00 4.96 1.95
N LEU A 466 5.71 4.65 1.77
CA LEU A 466 5.23 3.27 1.66
C LEU A 466 5.15 2.80 0.20
N LEU A 467 4.69 3.65 -0.70
CA LEU A 467 4.38 3.29 -2.09
C LEU A 467 5.63 3.09 -2.93
N PHE A 468 6.60 3.99 -2.88
CA PHE A 468 7.75 3.94 -3.79
C PHE A 468 8.72 2.79 -3.50
N PRO A 469 9.00 2.43 -2.23
CA PRO A 469 9.75 1.22 -1.95
C PRO A 469 9.04 -0.04 -2.45
N TYR A 470 7.71 -0.11 -2.32
CA TYR A 470 6.92 -1.21 -2.90
C TYR A 470 7.04 -1.28 -4.43
N LEU A 471 6.96 -0.13 -5.12
CA LEU A 471 7.13 -0.09 -6.58
C LEU A 471 8.55 -0.44 -7.00
N ASN A 472 9.55 0.02 -6.25
CA ASN A 472 10.95 -0.30 -6.47
C ASN A 472 11.20 -1.81 -6.29
N ASP A 473 10.62 -2.42 -5.26
CA ASP A 473 10.66 -3.87 -5.04
C ASP A 473 10.01 -4.66 -6.19
N ALA A 474 8.93 -4.16 -6.78
CA ALA A 474 8.34 -4.75 -7.97
C ALA A 474 9.30 -4.70 -9.17
N VAL A 475 10.04 -3.60 -9.35
CA VAL A 475 11.08 -3.50 -10.39
C VAL A 475 12.24 -4.46 -10.12
N LEU A 476 12.69 -4.59 -8.87
CA LEU A 476 13.72 -5.57 -8.48
C LEU A 476 13.25 -7.02 -8.76
N LEU A 477 11.97 -7.30 -8.53
CA LEU A 477 11.38 -8.60 -8.84
C LEU A 477 11.42 -8.87 -10.36
N LEU A 478 11.04 -7.90 -11.19
CA LEU A 478 11.15 -8.01 -12.64
C LEU A 478 12.60 -8.15 -13.12
N GLU A 479 13.53 -7.39 -12.55
CA GLU A 479 14.97 -7.43 -12.84
C GLU A 479 15.57 -8.81 -12.53
N SER A 480 15.03 -9.51 -11.53
CA SER A 480 15.44 -10.89 -11.20
C SER A 480 14.95 -11.95 -12.20
N HIS A 481 14.13 -11.59 -13.20
CA HIS A 481 13.61 -12.48 -14.25
C HIS A 481 12.80 -13.71 -13.75
N TYR A 482 12.25 -13.63 -12.54
CA TYR A 482 11.36 -14.66 -11.99
C TYR A 482 9.91 -14.54 -12.48
N ALA A 483 9.48 -13.32 -12.80
CA ALA A 483 8.14 -13.01 -13.29
C ALA A 483 8.20 -11.87 -14.32
N THR A 484 7.22 -11.85 -15.21
CA THR A 484 7.00 -10.75 -16.16
C THR A 484 6.18 -9.62 -15.53
N ALA A 485 6.26 -8.43 -16.11
CA ALA A 485 5.49 -7.27 -15.64
C ALA A 485 3.97 -7.54 -15.64
N ASP A 486 3.46 -8.31 -16.61
CA ASP A 486 2.04 -8.63 -16.71
C ASP A 486 1.61 -9.69 -15.68
N GLU A 487 2.46 -10.68 -15.37
CA GLU A 487 2.20 -11.62 -14.27
C GLU A 487 2.18 -10.88 -12.93
N ILE A 488 3.16 -9.99 -12.69
CA ILE A 488 3.23 -9.20 -11.45
C ILE A 488 1.98 -8.32 -11.30
N ASP A 489 1.61 -7.59 -12.34
CA ASP A 489 0.39 -6.77 -12.32
C ASP A 489 -0.87 -7.61 -12.10
N THR A 490 -0.97 -8.78 -12.73
CA THR A 490 -2.13 -9.67 -12.60
C THR A 490 -2.26 -10.19 -11.18
N VAL A 491 -1.17 -10.66 -10.57
CA VAL A 491 -1.17 -11.15 -9.19
C VAL A 491 -1.53 -10.03 -8.21
N MET A 492 -0.92 -8.84 -8.34
CA MET A 492 -1.18 -7.74 -7.42
C MET A 492 -2.60 -7.17 -7.55
N THR A 493 -3.22 -7.25 -8.73
CA THR A 493 -4.59 -6.77 -8.94
C THR A 493 -5.65 -7.82 -8.64
N LYS A 494 -5.60 -8.98 -9.30
CA LYS A 494 -6.60 -10.03 -9.14
C LYS A 494 -6.44 -10.79 -7.81
N GLY A 495 -5.20 -11.07 -7.40
CA GLY A 495 -4.88 -11.79 -6.17
C GLY A 495 -4.89 -10.88 -4.94
N ALA A 496 -4.01 -9.89 -4.88
CA ALA A 496 -3.88 -9.01 -3.70
C ALA A 496 -4.92 -7.87 -3.66
N GLY A 497 -5.57 -7.57 -4.79
CA GLY A 497 -6.69 -6.64 -4.80
C GLY A 497 -6.39 -5.17 -4.95
N LEU A 498 -5.18 -4.84 -5.36
CA LEU A 498 -4.80 -3.46 -5.61
C LEU A 498 -5.53 -2.92 -6.85
N PRO A 499 -5.90 -1.63 -6.87
CA PRO A 499 -6.66 -1.04 -7.97
C PRO A 499 -5.90 -1.05 -9.30
N LEU A 500 -4.58 -0.87 -9.25
CA LEU A 500 -3.66 -0.96 -10.38
C LEU A 500 -2.47 -1.83 -9.98
N GLY A 501 -1.95 -2.60 -10.94
CA GLY A 501 -0.69 -3.31 -10.75
C GLY A 501 0.50 -2.34 -10.73
N PRO A 502 1.64 -2.73 -10.11
CA PRO A 502 2.78 -1.84 -9.90
C PRO A 502 3.33 -1.25 -11.21
N PHE A 503 3.41 -2.02 -12.30
CA PHE A 503 3.91 -1.51 -13.58
C PHE A 503 2.90 -0.62 -14.30
N ALA A 504 1.60 -0.93 -14.18
CA ALA A 504 0.55 -0.01 -14.63
C ALA A 504 0.63 1.33 -13.89
N LEU A 505 0.90 1.30 -12.58
CA LEU A 505 0.99 2.48 -11.74
C LEU A 505 2.26 3.29 -12.02
N LEU A 506 3.43 2.64 -12.13
CA LEU A 506 4.69 3.26 -12.54
C LEU A 506 4.55 4.03 -13.85
N ASP A 507 3.90 3.43 -14.86
CA ASP A 507 3.70 4.09 -16.16
C ASP A 507 2.66 5.24 -16.12
N VAL A 508 1.76 5.24 -15.13
CA VAL A 508 0.80 6.34 -14.90
C VAL A 508 1.46 7.50 -14.17
N VAL A 509 2.22 7.22 -13.10
CA VAL A 509 2.94 8.22 -12.30
C VAL A 509 4.09 8.82 -13.11
N GLY A 510 4.84 7.97 -13.80
CA GLY A 510 6.05 8.30 -14.53
C GLY A 510 7.30 7.72 -13.84
N ASN A 511 8.13 7.05 -14.62
CA ASN A 511 9.33 6.39 -14.10
C ASN A 511 10.37 7.39 -13.57
N ASP A 512 10.45 8.59 -14.15
CA ASP A 512 11.32 9.68 -13.68
C ASP A 512 10.88 10.24 -12.32
N VAL A 513 9.56 10.41 -12.13
CA VAL A 513 8.99 10.84 -10.84
C VAL A 513 9.25 9.76 -9.78
N SER A 514 9.04 8.50 -10.16
CA SER A 514 9.25 7.36 -9.25
C SER A 514 10.72 7.23 -8.85
N LEU A 515 11.64 7.34 -9.80
CA LEU A 515 13.07 7.33 -9.55
C LEU A 515 13.50 8.50 -8.65
N ALA A 516 13.02 9.71 -8.92
CA ALA A 516 13.37 10.88 -8.13
C ALA A 516 12.93 10.73 -6.66
N ILE A 517 11.73 10.21 -6.42
CA ILE A 517 11.22 9.99 -5.06
C ILE A 517 12.02 8.89 -4.36
N GLU A 518 12.28 7.77 -5.02
CA GLU A 518 13.08 6.69 -4.44
C GLU A 518 14.51 7.15 -4.11
N GLN A 519 15.12 8.00 -4.95
CA GLN A 519 16.41 8.62 -4.67
C GLN A 519 16.35 9.51 -3.43
N VAL A 520 15.29 10.30 -3.23
CA VAL A 520 15.13 11.12 -2.02
C VAL A 520 15.01 10.24 -0.78
N LEU A 521 14.18 9.18 -0.83
CA LEU A 521 14.03 8.22 0.26
C LEU A 521 15.36 7.54 0.60
N HIS A 522 16.07 7.02 -0.41
CA HIS A 522 17.39 6.43 -0.22
C HIS A 522 18.38 7.44 0.37
N ASN A 523 18.31 8.70 -0.08
CA ASN A 523 19.21 9.73 0.39
C ASN A 523 18.96 10.14 1.84
N GLU A 524 17.72 10.13 2.29
CA GLU A 524 17.42 10.44 3.68
C GLU A 524 17.80 9.28 4.61
N PHE A 525 17.31 8.07 4.30
CA PHE A 525 17.40 6.94 5.23
C PHE A 525 18.69 6.12 5.09
N ARG A 526 19.38 6.20 3.94
CA ARG A 526 20.61 5.45 3.62
C ARG A 526 20.48 3.93 3.81
N LEU A 527 19.26 3.41 3.73
CA LEU A 527 19.00 1.98 3.81
C LEU A 527 19.30 1.35 2.44
N PRO A 528 20.15 0.29 2.36
CA PRO A 528 20.47 -0.35 1.09
C PRO A 528 19.24 -0.85 0.31
N GLU A 529 18.18 -1.20 1.03
CA GLU A 529 16.93 -1.71 0.45
C GLU A 529 16.08 -0.64 -0.23
N LEU A 530 16.34 0.63 0.05
CA LEU A 530 15.70 1.77 -0.62
C LEU A 530 16.53 2.25 -1.83
N ALA A 531 17.65 1.61 -2.14
CA ALA A 531 18.42 1.97 -3.32
C ALA A 531 17.56 1.77 -4.58
N PRO A 532 17.48 2.76 -5.49
CA PRO A 532 16.71 2.60 -6.72
C PRO A 532 17.18 1.38 -7.54
N ALA A 533 16.24 0.60 -8.04
CA ALA A 533 16.51 -0.53 -8.90
C ALA A 533 17.24 -0.08 -10.16
N ARG A 534 18.28 -0.83 -10.57
CA ARG A 534 19.09 -0.45 -11.72
C ARG A 534 18.27 -0.43 -13.01
N LEU A 535 17.30 -1.33 -13.13
CA LEU A 535 16.36 -1.33 -14.24
C LEU A 535 15.53 -0.03 -14.29
N LEU A 536 15.08 0.52 -13.15
CA LEU A 536 14.33 1.78 -13.12
C LEU A 536 15.18 2.95 -13.64
N GLU A 537 16.44 3.02 -13.21
CA GLU A 537 17.39 4.02 -13.71
C GLU A 537 17.58 3.93 -15.24
N GLN A 538 17.79 2.71 -15.75
CA GLN A 538 17.95 2.47 -17.19
C GLN A 538 16.70 2.88 -18.00
N MET A 539 15.50 2.64 -17.47
CA MET A 539 14.25 3.04 -18.12
C MET A 539 14.15 4.56 -18.24
N VAL A 540 14.55 5.29 -17.19
CA VAL A 540 14.58 6.76 -17.20
C VAL A 540 15.65 7.30 -18.14
N GLU A 541 16.87 6.75 -18.10
CA GLU A 541 17.97 7.10 -19.01
C GLU A 541 17.58 6.89 -20.49
N ALA A 542 16.80 5.84 -20.78
CA ALA A 542 16.28 5.55 -22.12
C ALA A 542 15.09 6.43 -22.55
N GLY A 543 14.58 7.31 -21.69
CA GLY A 543 13.41 8.14 -21.96
C GLY A 543 12.08 7.38 -21.91
N TYR A 544 12.05 6.20 -21.30
CA TYR A 544 10.84 5.38 -21.14
C TYR A 544 10.10 5.81 -19.86
N LEU A 545 9.43 6.96 -19.93
CA LEU A 545 8.82 7.63 -18.78
C LEU A 545 7.34 7.29 -18.55
N GLY A 546 6.82 6.23 -19.19
CA GLY A 546 5.44 5.78 -19.06
C GLY A 546 4.51 6.39 -20.11
N ARG A 547 3.24 6.61 -19.71
CA ARG A 547 2.17 7.06 -20.62
C ARG A 547 2.47 8.41 -21.27
N LYS A 548 3.17 9.31 -20.56
CA LYS A 548 3.50 10.65 -21.08
C LYS A 548 4.47 10.64 -22.27
N THR A 549 5.29 9.61 -22.39
CA THR A 549 6.20 9.36 -23.53
C THR A 549 5.71 8.24 -24.44
N ARG A 550 4.49 7.72 -24.21
CA ARG A 550 3.92 6.53 -24.87
C ARG A 550 4.77 5.25 -24.76
N ARG A 551 5.72 5.24 -23.82
CA ARG A 551 6.63 4.14 -23.57
C ARG A 551 7.14 4.22 -22.13
N GLY A 552 6.91 3.16 -21.39
CA GLY A 552 7.48 2.89 -20.07
C GLY A 552 7.81 1.41 -19.99
N PHE A 553 7.43 0.73 -18.91
CA PHE A 553 7.48 -0.73 -18.83
C PHE A 553 6.53 -1.37 -19.86
N ARG A 554 5.50 -0.63 -20.28
CA ARG A 554 4.62 -0.97 -21.40
C ARG A 554 4.73 0.01 -22.57
N VAL A 555 4.12 -0.38 -23.69
CA VAL A 555 4.00 0.44 -24.91
C VAL A 555 2.56 0.92 -25.03
N TYR A 556 2.37 2.21 -25.36
CA TYR A 556 1.04 2.86 -25.40
C TYR A 556 0.73 3.56 -26.71
#